data_AF-A0A7J3I459-F1
#
_entry.id   AF-A0A7J3I459-F1
#
_cell.length_a   1.000
_cell.length_b   1.000
_cell.length_c   1.000
_cell.angle_alpha   90.00
_cell.angle_beta   90.00
_cell.angle_gamma   90.00
#
_symmetry.space_group_name_H-M   'P 1'
#
loop_
_entity.id
_entity.type
_entity.pdbx_description
1 polymer ?
#
loop_
_entity_poly.entity_id
_entity_poly.type
_entity_poly.pdbx_seq_one_letter_code
_entity_poly.pdbx_strand_id
1 'polypeptide(L)' 'MADVYVVGHKAPDTDSVCSAIAYAKFKREVEGVNAEAARADEINPETEYVLNYFKVNVPPLLKDAKGKKLI' A
#
# COMPACT_ATOMS: atom_id res chain seq x y z
N MET A 1 0.67 -9.28 -12.76
CA MET A 1 1.59 -9.06 -11.63
C MET A 1 1.98 -7.60 -11.66
N ALA A 2 2.02 -6.92 -10.53
CA ALA A 2 2.48 -5.53 -10.48
C ALA A 2 3.96 -5.44 -10.88
N ASP A 3 4.33 -4.40 -11.62
CA ASP A 3 5.73 -4.10 -11.95
C ASP A 3 6.45 -3.50 -10.74
N VAL A 4 5.69 -2.84 -9.86
CA VAL A 4 6.17 -2.21 -8.63
C VAL A 4 5.16 -2.40 -7.51
N TYR A 5 5.66 -2.69 -6.32
CA TYR A 5 4.89 -2.62 -5.08
C TYR A 5 5.27 -1.35 -4.34
N VAL A 6 4.27 -0.54 -3.98
CA VAL A 6 4.46 0.61 -3.08
C VAL A 6 4.15 0.14 -1.67
N VAL A 7 5.13 0.23 -0.78
CA VAL A 7 5.02 -0.32 0.57
C VAL A 7 5.58 0.66 1.59
N GLY A 8 4.85 0.85 2.69
CA GLY A 8 5.35 1.61 3.83
C GLY A 8 6.19 0.76 4.79
N HIS A 9 6.41 1.25 6.00
CA HIS A 9 7.24 0.58 7.01
C HIS A 9 6.51 -0.57 7.73
N LYS A 10 7.27 -1.39 8.47
CA LYS A 10 6.74 -2.39 9.42
C LYS A 10 6.01 -1.71 10.58
N ALA A 11 5.07 -2.41 11.21
CA ALA A 11 4.11 -1.81 12.14
C ALA A 11 3.50 -0.52 11.52
N PRO A 12 2.83 -0.65 10.36
CA PRO A 12 2.41 0.49 9.57
C PRO A 12 1.39 1.33 10.35
N ASP A 13 1.59 2.65 10.29
CA ASP A 13 0.62 3.63 10.76
C ASP A 13 -0.27 4.12 9.60
N THR A 14 -1.17 5.03 9.92
CA THR A 14 -2.17 5.53 8.96
C THR A 14 -1.52 6.23 7.77
N ASP A 15 -0.45 6.99 7.98
CA ASP A 15 0.27 7.64 6.89
C ASP A 15 0.93 6.62 5.97
N SER A 16 1.68 5.67 6.55
CA SER A 16 2.35 4.59 5.81
C SER A 16 1.41 3.84 4.87
N VAL A 17 0.20 3.49 5.33
CA VAL A 17 -0.81 2.80 4.51
C VAL A 17 -1.47 3.72 3.49
N CYS A 18 -1.89 4.92 3.90
CA CYS A 18 -2.59 5.85 3.01
C CYS A 18 -1.67 6.38 1.91
N SER A 19 -0.43 6.70 2.24
CA SER A 19 0.61 7.12 1.30
C SER A 19 0.92 6.01 0.29
N ALA A 20 1.00 4.74 0.72
CA ALA A 20 1.18 3.63 -0.21
C ALA A 20 -0.01 3.51 -1.21
N ILE A 21 -1.24 3.64 -0.73
CA ILE A 21 -2.46 3.61 -1.57
C ILE A 21 -2.45 4.78 -2.57
N ALA A 22 -2.26 5.99 -2.07
CA ALA A 22 -2.30 7.21 -2.88
C ALA A 22 -1.20 7.21 -3.93
N TYR A 23 0.02 6.81 -3.56
CA TYR A 23 1.15 6.82 -4.47
C TYR A 23 1.08 5.71 -5.51
N ALA A 24 0.62 4.50 -5.15
CA ALA A 24 0.35 3.47 -6.14
C ALA A 24 -0.73 3.91 -7.15
N LYS A 25 -1.77 4.62 -6.69
CA LYS A 25 -2.78 5.20 -7.57
C LYS A 25 -2.20 6.24 -8.51
N PHE A 26 -1.39 7.17 -7.99
CA PHE A 26 -0.69 8.18 -8.79
C PHE A 26 0.20 7.55 -9.86
N LYS A 27 1.01 6.54 -9.50
CA LYS A 27 1.85 5.79 -10.45
C LYS A 27 1.04 5.19 -11.60
N ARG A 28 -0.12 4.59 -11.30
CA ARG A 28 -1.01 4.00 -12.32
C ARG A 28 -1.66 5.07 -13.21
N GLU A 29 -2.22 6.11 -12.61
CA GLU A 29 -3.08 7.07 -13.33
C GLU A 29 -2.28 8.16 -14.03
N VAL A 30 -1.12 8.54 -13.50
CA VAL A 30 -0.33 9.68 -13.98
C VAL A 30 0.93 9.23 -14.71
N GLU A 31 1.64 8.24 -14.17
CA GLU A 31 2.89 7.76 -14.79
C GLU A 31 2.70 6.55 -15.72
N GLY A 32 1.51 5.95 -15.75
CA GLY A 32 1.23 4.74 -16.53
C GLY A 32 2.01 3.50 -16.06
N VAL A 33 2.51 3.51 -14.82
CA VAL A 33 3.25 2.41 -14.22
C VAL A 33 2.28 1.45 -13.54
N ASN A 34 2.39 0.15 -13.84
CA ASN A 34 1.62 -0.89 -13.18
C ASN A 34 2.11 -1.09 -11.73
N ALA A 35 1.61 -0.24 -10.83
CA ALA A 35 1.95 -0.23 -9.41
C ALA A 35 0.80 -0.76 -8.54
N GLU A 36 1.11 -1.49 -7.48
CA GLU A 36 0.14 -1.93 -6.46
C GLU A 36 0.58 -1.48 -5.06
N ALA A 37 -0.35 -1.02 -4.24
CA ALA A 37 -0.07 -0.73 -2.83
C ALA A 37 -0.03 -2.05 -2.05
N ALA A 38 0.87 -2.15 -1.08
CA ALA A 38 0.96 -3.27 -0.17
C ALA A 38 1.31 -2.80 1.25
N ARG A 39 1.05 -3.66 2.24
CA ARG A 39 1.45 -3.43 3.64
C ARG A 39 2.52 -4.42 4.06
N ALA A 40 3.46 -3.98 4.91
CA ALA A 40 4.53 -4.83 5.42
C ALA A 40 4.14 -5.65 6.67
N ASP A 41 3.05 -5.27 7.34
CA ASP A 41 2.53 -5.92 8.55
C ASP A 41 1.03 -5.66 8.71
N GLU A 42 0.41 -6.14 9.80
CA GLU A 42 -0.97 -5.83 10.18
C GLU A 42 -1.19 -4.33 10.45
N ILE A 43 -2.37 -3.82 10.10
CA ILE A 43 -2.72 -2.41 10.31
C ILE A 43 -3.21 -2.18 11.74
N ASN A 44 -3.05 -0.96 12.24
CA ASN A 44 -3.58 -0.57 13.55
C ASN A 44 -5.09 -0.18 13.46
N PRO A 45 -5.81 -0.07 14.60
CA PRO A 45 -7.23 0.29 14.62
C PRO A 45 -7.56 1.68 14.06
N GLU A 46 -6.63 2.63 14.15
CA GLU A 46 -6.80 3.97 13.58
C GLU A 46 -6.85 3.90 12.05
N THR A 47 -5.90 3.18 11.45
CA THR A 47 -5.85 2.94 10.01
C THR A 47 -7.06 2.15 9.55
N GLU A 48 -7.45 1.11 10.29
CA GLU A 48 -8.65 0.34 9.99
C GLU A 48 -9.91 1.23 9.99
N TYR A 49 -10.06 2.10 10.99
CA TYR A 49 -11.17 3.06 11.04
C TYR A 49 -11.19 3.97 9.80
N VAL A 50 -10.05 4.55 9.43
CA VAL A 50 -9.93 5.44 8.25
C VAL A 50 -10.33 4.70 6.98
N LEU A 51 -9.78 3.50 6.74
CA LEU A 51 -10.08 2.71 5.54
C LEU A 51 -11.57 2.31 5.48
N ASN A 52 -12.15 1.89 6.61
CA ASN A 52 -13.56 1.54 6.71
C ASN A 52 -14.50 2.73 6.53
N TYR A 53 -14.10 3.91 7.01
CA TYR A 53 -14.86 5.15 6.85
C TYR A 53 -14.93 5.54 5.36
N PHE A 54 -13.80 5.52 4.66
CA PHE A 54 -13.72 5.88 3.24
C PHE A 54 -14.05 4.73 2.27
N LYS A 55 -14.40 3.54 2.76
CA LYS A 55 -14.69 2.33 1.95
C LYS A 55 -13.54 1.95 1.02
N VAL A 56 -12.32 2.10 1.51
CA VAL A 56 -11.10 1.72 0.80
C VAL A 56 -10.66 0.34 1.26
N ASN A 57 -10.34 -0.55 0.31
CA ASN A 57 -9.86 -1.89 0.64
C ASN A 57 -8.49 -1.83 1.30
N VAL A 58 -8.29 -2.67 2.33
CA VAL A 58 -6.98 -2.83 2.98
C VAL A 58 -5.97 -3.38 1.97
N PRO A 59 -4.78 -2.76 1.83
CA PRO A 59 -3.74 -3.29 0.95
C PRO A 59 -3.30 -4.71 1.34
N PRO A 60 -2.93 -5.55 0.37
CA PRO A 60 -2.46 -6.91 0.64
C PRO A 60 -1.17 -6.93 1.47
N LEU A 61 -1.06 -7.91 2.36
CA LEU A 61 0.15 -8.16 3.14
C LEU A 61 1.26 -8.73 2.25
N LEU A 62 2.38 -8.02 2.16
CA LEU A 62 3.56 -8.46 1.42
C LEU A 62 4.48 -9.30 2.30
N LYS A 63 4.23 -10.62 2.35
CA LYS A 63 5.01 -11.56 3.18
C LYS A 63 6.46 -11.75 2.73
N ASP A 64 6.72 -11.60 1.43
CA ASP A 64 8.05 -11.72 0.84
C ASP A 64 8.22 -10.68 -0.27
N ALA A 65 9.35 -9.98 -0.23
CA ALA A 65 9.77 -8.96 -1.18
C ALA A 65 10.89 -9.45 -2.13
N LYS A 66 11.40 -10.67 -1.96
CA LYS A 66 12.50 -11.19 -2.78
C LYS A 66 12.14 -11.19 -4.26
N GLY A 67 12.97 -10.55 -5.07
CA GLY A 67 12.77 -10.43 -6.52
C GLY A 67 11.65 -9.47 -6.93
N LYS A 68 11.04 -8.74 -5.99
CA LYS A 68 10.03 -7.71 -6.28
C LYS A 68 10.67 -6.33 -6.27
N LYS A 69 10.20 -5.46 -7.15
CA LYS A 69 10.58 -4.05 -7.15
C LYS A 69 9.71 -3.30 -6.16
N LEU A 70 10.34 -2.70 -5.14
CA LEU A 70 9.66 -1.94 -4.09
C LEU A 70 9.93 -0.44 -4.27
N ILE A 71 8.93 0.36 -3.91
CA ILE A 71 9.06 1.79 -3.66
C ILE A 71 8.53 2.09 -2.26
#